data_AF-A0A2G2GCH3-F1
#
_entry.id   AF-A0A2G2GCH3-F1
#
_cell.length_a   1.000
_cell.length_b   1.000
_cell.length_c   1.000
_cell.angle_alpha   90.00
_cell.angle_beta   90.00
_cell.angle_gamma   90.00
#
_symmetry.space_group_name_H-M   'P 1'
#
loop_
_entity.id
_entity.type
_entity.pdbx_description
1 polymer ?
#
loop_
_entity_poly.entity_id
_entity_poly.type
_entity_poly.pdbx_seq_one_letter_code
_entity_poly.pdbx_strand_id
1 'polypeptide(L)'
;MSSPKLIKTIALGLSMSLAGIAMAPMATAAGAEPTFALKSNSNGKIRAGANAFQKGDFSKAAFFQKAALKSGLSKSRKAAAYTNLCAAEGALGNLEAAKTACASALELRPDAWQAANNSGVVEWLAGDHEAAAVTFASAVELAGEKGAIARTNAVMAGASQLASAN
;
A
#
# COMPACT_ATOMS: atom_id res chain seq x y z
N MET A 1 -34.99 -56.71 32.62
CA MET A 1 -34.93 -55.36 33.25
C MET A 1 -33.53 -55.17 33.80
N SER A 2 -32.92 -53.99 33.55
CA SER A 2 -31.52 -53.60 33.82
C SER A 2 -30.51 -54.31 32.90
N SER A 3 -29.62 -53.66 32.13
CA SER A 3 -28.75 -52.50 32.42
C SER A 3 -28.20 -51.85 31.13
N PRO A 4 -27.51 -50.69 31.20
CA PRO A 4 -27.44 -49.68 30.14
C PRO A 4 -26.08 -49.53 29.43
N LYS A 5 -26.06 -48.55 28.50
CA LYS A 5 -24.93 -47.76 27.94
C LYS A 5 -24.44 -48.16 26.55
N LEU A 6 -24.74 -47.33 25.55
CA LEU A 6 -23.78 -47.00 24.51
C LEU A 6 -24.02 -45.57 24.01
N ILE A 7 -23.21 -44.65 24.54
CA ILE A 7 -22.91 -43.36 23.93
C ILE A 7 -21.80 -43.63 22.91
N LYS A 8 -21.95 -43.17 21.66
CA LYS A 8 -20.84 -42.74 20.78
C LYS A 8 -21.41 -42.00 19.56
N THR A 9 -21.62 -40.70 19.73
CA THR A 9 -21.81 -39.77 18.61
C THR A 9 -20.42 -39.48 18.03
N ILE A 10 -20.15 -39.94 16.81
CA ILE A 10 -18.97 -39.54 16.04
C ILE A 10 -19.43 -38.48 15.05
N ALA A 11 -19.22 -37.20 15.40
CA ALA A 11 -19.34 -36.09 14.47
C ALA A 11 -17.98 -35.88 13.81
N LEU A 12 -17.87 -36.24 12.53
CA LEU A 12 -16.70 -36.01 11.71
C LEU A 12 -16.80 -34.58 11.12
N GLY A 13 -16.30 -33.60 11.85
CA GLY A 13 -16.14 -32.23 11.35
C GLY A 13 -14.72 -32.03 10.82
N LEU A 14 -14.53 -32.10 9.50
CA LEU A 14 -13.29 -31.62 8.86
C LEU A 14 -13.38 -30.09 8.75
N SER A 15 -12.86 -29.37 9.74
CA SER A 15 -12.56 -27.95 9.60
C SER A 15 -11.20 -27.82 8.92
N MET A 16 -11.21 -27.47 7.63
CA MET A 16 -10.01 -27.12 6.88
C MET A 16 -9.55 -25.74 7.33
N SER A 17 -8.71 -25.72 8.37
CA SER A 17 -8.08 -24.50 8.88
C SER A 17 -7.13 -23.95 7.80
N LEU A 18 -7.50 -22.80 7.22
CA LEU A 18 -6.59 -22.02 6.40
C LEU A 18 -5.42 -21.58 7.29
N ALA A 19 -4.24 -22.16 7.06
CA ALA A 19 -3.03 -21.80 7.77
C ALA A 19 -2.73 -20.31 7.53
N GLY A 20 -2.92 -19.50 8.57
CA GLY A 20 -2.42 -18.14 8.59
C GLY A 20 -0.91 -18.19 8.52
N ILE A 21 -0.35 -17.82 7.36
CA ILE A 21 1.08 -17.51 7.28
C ILE A 21 1.23 -16.20 8.03
N ALA A 22 1.62 -16.30 9.30
CA ALA A 22 2.20 -15.20 10.03
C ALA A 22 3.47 -14.79 9.29
N MET A 23 3.40 -13.71 8.51
CA MET A 23 4.60 -13.00 8.07
C MET A 23 5.29 -12.49 9.33
N ALA A 24 6.32 -13.23 9.77
CA ALA A 24 7.25 -12.76 10.77
C ALA A 24 7.87 -11.44 10.28
N PRO A 25 8.12 -10.46 11.15
CA PRO A 25 8.84 -9.27 10.75
C PRO A 25 10.28 -9.70 10.44
N MET A 26 10.71 -9.57 9.18
CA MET A 26 12.13 -9.60 8.85
C MET A 26 12.76 -8.35 9.45
N ALA A 27 13.20 -8.47 10.71
CA ALA A 27 14.08 -7.51 11.32
C ALA A 27 15.48 -7.71 10.72
N THR A 28 15.78 -6.99 9.64
CA THR A 28 17.13 -6.87 9.10
C THR A 28 17.50 -5.41 8.93
N ALA A 29 18.55 -5.00 9.65
CA ALA A 29 19.37 -3.81 9.47
C ALA A 29 18.66 -2.46 9.24
N ALA A 30 18.53 -1.66 10.31
CA ALA A 30 18.48 -0.19 10.39
C ALA A 30 18.50 0.67 9.08
N GLY A 31 17.62 0.39 8.12
CA GLY A 31 17.30 1.21 6.95
C GLY A 31 15.82 1.50 6.99
N ALA A 32 15.42 2.76 7.03
CA ALA A 32 14.00 3.09 7.01
C ALA A 32 13.39 2.66 5.67
N GLU A 33 12.30 1.89 5.70
CA GLU A 33 11.53 1.56 4.50
C GLU A 33 11.01 2.85 3.83
N PRO A 34 10.96 2.92 2.49
CA PRO A 34 10.42 4.08 1.81
C PRO A 34 8.95 4.29 2.17
N THR A 35 8.58 5.55 2.32
CA THR A 35 7.28 5.93 2.89
C THR A 35 6.28 6.36 1.84
N PHE A 36 5.03 5.94 2.00
CA PHE A 36 3.94 6.37 1.14
C PHE A 36 3.57 7.85 1.38
N ALA A 37 3.20 8.55 0.31
CA ALA A 37 2.71 9.92 0.33
C ALA A 37 1.19 9.96 0.07
N LEU A 38 0.44 10.63 0.95
CA LEU A 38 -1.03 10.74 0.87
C LEU A 38 -1.52 12.11 0.36
N LYS A 39 -2.77 12.12 -0.12
CA LYS A 39 -3.55 13.31 -0.49
C LYS A 39 -4.85 13.40 0.31
N SER A 40 -4.89 14.25 1.35
CA SER A 40 -6.05 14.33 2.27
C SER A 40 -7.06 15.45 1.94
N ASN A 41 -6.66 16.50 1.22
CA ASN A 41 -7.43 17.75 1.08
C ASN A 41 -8.53 17.75 -0.02
N SER A 42 -9.10 16.60 -0.38
CA SER A 42 -9.93 16.47 -1.60
C SER A 42 -11.44 16.30 -1.36
N ASN A 43 -11.88 15.40 -0.47
CA ASN A 43 -13.28 15.03 -0.20
C ASN A 43 -13.41 14.37 1.18
N GLY A 44 -14.58 14.41 1.83
CA GLY A 44 -14.82 13.76 3.12
C GLY A 44 -14.43 12.27 3.17
N LYS A 45 -14.74 11.49 2.13
CA LYS A 45 -14.34 10.07 2.03
C LYS A 45 -12.83 9.91 1.84
N ILE A 46 -12.22 10.73 0.98
CA ILE A 46 -10.77 10.69 0.73
C ILE A 46 -10.00 11.02 2.03
N ARG A 47 -10.47 12.02 2.78
CA ARG A 47 -9.93 12.40 4.09
C ARG A 47 -10.13 11.30 5.13
N ALA A 48 -11.30 10.67 5.18
CA ALA A 48 -11.55 9.54 6.08
C ALA A 48 -10.60 8.37 5.79
N GLY A 49 -10.35 8.06 4.51
CA GLY A 49 -9.37 7.06 4.12
C GLY A 49 -7.93 7.45 4.47
N ALA A 50 -7.54 8.70 4.25
CA ALA A 50 -6.21 9.18 4.63
C ALA A 50 -5.98 9.13 6.16
N ASN A 51 -7.00 9.49 6.94
CA ASN A 51 -6.94 9.40 8.40
C ASN A 51 -6.88 7.94 8.89
N ALA A 52 -7.59 7.02 8.22
CA ALA A 52 -7.49 5.59 8.52
C ALA A 52 -6.07 5.06 8.23
N PHE A 53 -5.47 5.47 7.10
CA PHE A 53 -4.10 5.12 6.75
C PHE A 53 -3.10 5.59 7.82
N GLN A 54 -3.21 6.85 8.26
CA GLN A 54 -2.34 7.40 9.31
C GLN A 54 -2.45 6.66 10.64
N LYS A 55 -3.56 5.96 10.88
CA LYS A 55 -3.78 5.11 12.07
C LYS A 55 -3.31 3.67 11.88
N GLY A 56 -2.74 3.33 10.73
CA GLY A 56 -2.36 1.95 10.36
C GLY A 56 -3.53 1.07 9.92
N ASP A 57 -4.74 1.60 9.82
CA ASP A 57 -5.92 0.85 9.36
C ASP A 57 -6.02 0.91 7.84
N PHE A 58 -5.13 0.17 7.18
CA PHE A 58 -4.98 0.17 5.73
C PHE A 58 -6.20 -0.43 5.00
N SER A 59 -6.83 -1.46 5.58
CA SER A 59 -8.07 -2.04 5.07
C SER A 59 -9.20 -1.01 5.00
N LYS A 60 -9.40 -0.24 6.08
CA LYS A 60 -10.39 0.83 6.11
C LYS A 60 -9.99 2.00 5.21
N ALA A 61 -8.70 2.30 5.09
CA ALA A 61 -8.21 3.28 4.14
C ALA A 61 -8.62 2.91 2.70
N ALA A 62 -8.31 1.68 2.27
CA ALA A 62 -8.67 1.15 0.95
C ALA A 62 -10.20 1.16 0.73
N PHE A 63 -10.99 0.77 1.74
CA PHE A 63 -12.45 0.82 1.69
C PHE A 63 -12.96 2.24 1.38
N PHE A 64 -12.49 3.24 2.11
CA PHE A 64 -12.92 4.63 1.90
C PHE A 64 -12.51 5.17 0.53
N GLN A 65 -11.32 4.83 0.02
CA GLN A 65 -10.90 5.27 -1.31
C GLN A 65 -11.74 4.61 -2.41
N LYS A 66 -12.00 3.30 -2.32
CA LYS A 66 -12.91 2.59 -3.25
C LYS A 66 -14.32 3.18 -3.21
N ALA A 67 -14.83 3.51 -2.03
CA ALA A 67 -16.13 4.18 -1.89
C ALA A 67 -16.13 5.61 -2.46
N ALA A 68 -15.01 6.33 -2.34
CA ALA A 68 -14.85 7.66 -2.94
C ALA A 68 -14.88 7.58 -4.47
N LEU A 69 -14.17 6.62 -5.08
CA LEU A 69 -14.11 6.42 -6.53
C LEU A 69 -15.47 6.12 -7.17
N LYS A 70 -16.37 5.46 -6.42
CA LYS A 70 -17.77 5.24 -6.83
C LYS A 70 -18.64 6.50 -6.80
N SER A 71 -18.14 7.62 -6.25
CA SER A 71 -18.92 8.83 -5.96
C SER A 71 -18.57 9.98 -6.89
N GLY A 72 -18.95 9.92 -8.18
CA GLY A 72 -19.00 11.08 -9.09
C GLY A 72 -17.85 12.10 -9.02
N LEU A 73 -16.62 11.67 -8.74
CA LEU A 73 -15.50 12.57 -8.43
C LEU A 73 -14.99 13.27 -9.71
N SER A 74 -14.53 14.52 -9.56
CA SER A 74 -13.76 15.18 -10.62
C SER A 74 -12.45 14.45 -10.89
N LYS A 75 -11.86 14.63 -12.09
CA LYS A 75 -10.59 14.00 -12.50
C LYS A 75 -9.48 14.16 -11.46
N SER A 76 -9.29 15.37 -10.94
CA SER A 76 -8.29 15.66 -9.88
C SER A 76 -8.56 14.90 -8.57
N ARG A 77 -9.82 14.81 -8.13
CA ARG A 77 -10.17 14.06 -6.92
C ARG A 77 -10.10 12.55 -7.11
N LYS A 78 -10.41 12.04 -8.31
CA LYS A 78 -10.17 10.63 -8.66
C LYS A 78 -8.69 10.28 -8.59
N ALA A 79 -7.82 11.13 -9.14
CA ALA A 79 -6.37 10.94 -9.04
C ALA A 79 -5.89 10.89 -7.57
N ALA A 80 -6.42 11.77 -6.71
CA ALA A 80 -6.12 11.73 -5.27
C ALA A 80 -6.62 10.45 -4.58
N ALA A 81 -7.83 9.99 -4.90
CA ALA A 81 -8.39 8.76 -4.36
C ALA A 81 -7.57 7.53 -4.80
N TYR A 82 -7.19 7.45 -6.08
CA TYR A 82 -6.30 6.40 -6.59
C TYR A 82 -4.89 6.45 -5.99
N THR A 83 -4.32 7.65 -5.80
CA THR A 83 -3.02 7.83 -5.12
C THR A 83 -3.04 7.22 -3.72
N ASN A 84 -4.10 7.50 -2.96
CA ASN A 84 -4.25 6.97 -1.60
C ASN A 84 -4.63 5.48 -1.59
N LEU A 85 -5.36 5.01 -2.60
CA LEU A 85 -5.67 3.59 -2.76
C LEU A 85 -4.39 2.79 -3.03
N CYS A 86 -3.51 3.31 -3.90
CA CYS A 86 -2.20 2.71 -4.14
C CYS A 86 -1.41 2.54 -2.84
N ALA A 87 -1.34 3.60 -2.02
CA ALA A 87 -0.69 3.52 -0.72
C ALA A 87 -1.32 2.45 0.19
N ALA A 88 -2.65 2.46 0.32
CA ALA A 88 -3.36 1.52 1.18
C ALA A 88 -3.20 0.05 0.74
N GLU A 89 -3.31 -0.24 -0.56
CA GLU A 89 -3.13 -1.59 -1.10
C GLU A 89 -1.66 -2.03 -1.00
N GLY A 90 -0.71 -1.12 -1.22
CA GLY A 90 0.72 -1.40 -1.05
C GLY A 90 1.07 -1.75 0.40
N ALA A 91 0.55 -0.99 1.36
CA ALA A 91 0.71 -1.28 2.80
C ALA A 91 0.01 -2.58 3.25
N LEU A 92 -0.98 -3.05 2.50
CA LEU A 92 -1.62 -4.37 2.70
C LEU A 92 -0.86 -5.53 2.04
N GLY A 93 0.18 -5.24 1.24
CA GLY A 93 0.89 -6.24 0.44
C GLY A 93 0.16 -6.66 -0.85
N ASN A 94 -0.94 -6.00 -1.20
CA ASN A 94 -1.70 -6.26 -2.43
C ASN A 94 -1.05 -5.56 -3.63
N LEU A 95 0.19 -5.95 -3.96
CA LEU A 95 1.07 -5.18 -4.85
C LEU A 95 0.48 -4.95 -6.26
N GLU A 96 -0.18 -5.94 -6.85
CA GLU A 96 -0.81 -5.79 -8.18
C GLU A 96 -1.98 -4.80 -8.18
N ALA A 97 -2.78 -4.78 -7.11
CA ALA A 97 -3.84 -3.80 -6.93
C ALA A 97 -3.25 -2.40 -6.70
N ALA A 98 -2.15 -2.31 -5.95
CA ALA A 98 -1.43 -1.07 -5.71
C ALA A 98 -0.85 -0.48 -7.02
N LYS A 99 -0.15 -1.30 -7.82
CA LYS A 99 0.34 -0.92 -9.17
C LYS A 99 -0.78 -0.37 -10.04
N THR A 100 -1.89 -1.09 -10.13
CA THR A 100 -3.07 -0.65 -10.91
C THR A 100 -3.61 0.70 -10.42
N ALA A 101 -3.70 0.90 -9.10
CA ALA A 101 -4.16 2.15 -8.53
C ALA A 101 -3.17 3.31 -8.78
N CYS A 102 -1.86 3.08 -8.67
CA CYS A 102 -0.85 4.08 -8.98
C CYS A 102 -0.87 4.48 -10.46
N ALA A 103 -0.94 3.51 -11.37
CA ALA A 103 -1.09 3.76 -12.80
C ALA A 103 -2.35 4.58 -13.11
N SER A 104 -3.50 4.22 -12.51
CA SER A 104 -4.76 4.97 -12.66
C SER A 104 -4.64 6.42 -12.16
N ALA A 105 -3.89 6.66 -11.08
CA ALA A 105 -3.65 8.02 -10.60
C ALA A 105 -2.81 8.84 -11.58
N LEU A 106 -1.74 8.24 -12.13
CA LEU A 106 -0.82 8.88 -13.07
C LEU A 106 -1.44 9.09 -14.46
N GLU A 107 -2.32 8.20 -14.92
CA GLU A 107 -3.10 8.41 -16.16
C GLU A 107 -4.02 9.64 -16.03
N LEU A 108 -4.64 9.81 -14.86
CA LEU A 108 -5.50 10.97 -14.59
C LEU A 108 -4.68 12.24 -14.36
N ARG A 109 -3.50 12.13 -13.75
CA ARG A 109 -2.60 13.25 -13.47
C ARG A 109 -1.14 12.80 -13.54
N PRO A 110 -0.49 12.97 -14.71
CA PRO A 110 0.92 12.59 -14.87
C PRO A 110 1.88 13.36 -13.95
N ASP A 111 1.49 14.56 -13.53
CA ASP A 111 2.24 15.44 -12.62
C ASP A 111 1.97 15.14 -11.13
N ALA A 112 1.25 14.05 -10.80
CA ALA A 112 0.97 13.69 -9.43
C ALA A 112 2.18 13.02 -8.77
N TRP A 113 3.13 13.82 -8.27
CA TRP A 113 4.35 13.32 -7.63
C TRP A 113 4.09 12.32 -6.49
N GLN A 114 2.99 12.46 -5.74
CA GLN A 114 2.64 11.50 -4.69
C GLN A 114 2.33 10.12 -5.27
N ALA A 115 1.68 10.04 -6.43
CA ALA A 115 1.40 8.78 -7.11
C ALA A 115 2.69 8.17 -7.66
N ALA A 116 3.58 8.98 -8.25
CA ALA A 116 4.89 8.54 -8.71
C ALA A 116 5.73 8.00 -7.53
N ASN A 117 5.80 8.73 -6.42
CA ASN A 117 6.44 8.26 -5.20
C ASN A 117 5.85 6.93 -4.73
N ASN A 118 4.52 6.81 -4.67
CA ASN A 118 3.88 5.58 -4.22
C ASN A 118 4.15 4.40 -5.18
N SER A 119 4.31 4.65 -6.48
CA SER A 119 4.74 3.62 -7.44
C SER A 119 6.13 3.09 -7.08
N GLY A 120 7.09 3.99 -6.79
CA GLY A 120 8.41 3.61 -6.33
C GLY A 120 8.39 2.81 -5.03
N VAL A 121 7.51 3.16 -4.08
CA VAL A 121 7.32 2.35 -2.86
C VAL A 121 6.78 0.96 -3.19
N VAL A 122 5.82 0.85 -4.13
CA VAL A 122 5.26 -0.45 -4.53
C VAL A 122 6.28 -1.31 -5.27
N GLU A 123 7.11 -0.72 -6.14
CA GLU A 123 8.23 -1.37 -6.83
C GLU A 123 9.27 -1.88 -5.80
N TRP A 124 9.60 -1.04 -4.82
CA TRP A 124 10.47 -1.42 -3.71
C TRP A 124 9.93 -2.62 -2.94
N LEU A 125 8.65 -2.58 -2.53
CA LEU A 125 8.01 -3.70 -1.83
C LEU A 125 7.88 -4.96 -2.69
N ALA A 126 7.92 -4.83 -4.02
CA ALA A 126 7.97 -5.95 -4.96
C ALA A 126 9.38 -6.53 -5.14
N GLY A 127 10.41 -5.92 -4.53
CA GLY A 127 11.81 -6.29 -4.66
C GLY A 127 12.53 -5.68 -5.86
N ASP A 128 11.87 -4.84 -6.66
CA ASP A 128 12.46 -4.16 -7.81
C ASP A 128 13.07 -2.82 -7.37
N HIS A 129 14.17 -2.91 -6.62
CA HIS A 129 14.81 -1.73 -6.01
C HIS A 129 15.47 -0.82 -7.06
N GLU A 130 15.87 -1.38 -8.21
CA GLU A 130 16.43 -0.61 -9.33
C GLU A 130 15.36 0.24 -10.00
N ALA A 131 14.20 -0.35 -10.34
CA ALA A 131 13.07 0.43 -10.86
C ALA A 131 12.61 1.47 -9.84
N ALA A 132 12.49 1.09 -8.56
CA ALA A 132 12.09 1.99 -7.50
C ALA A 132 12.98 3.24 -7.41
N ALA A 133 14.30 3.09 -7.52
CA ALA A 133 15.24 4.21 -7.50
C ALA A 133 15.01 5.20 -8.65
N VAL A 134 14.79 4.69 -9.88
CA VAL A 134 14.46 5.51 -11.05
C VAL A 134 13.13 6.23 -10.85
N THR A 135 12.11 5.51 -10.36
CA THR A 135 10.78 6.07 -10.13
C THR A 135 10.78 7.13 -9.02
N PHE A 136 11.54 6.93 -7.94
CA PHE A 136 11.71 7.95 -6.90
C PHE A 136 12.41 9.21 -7.42
N ALA A 137 13.43 9.07 -8.28
CA ALA A 137 14.09 10.21 -8.91
C ALA A 137 13.09 11.02 -9.75
N SER A 138 12.26 10.35 -10.56
CA SER A 138 11.18 11.01 -11.31
C SER A 138 10.16 11.70 -10.38
N ALA A 139 9.80 11.06 -9.25
CA ALA A 139 8.91 11.68 -8.27
C ALA A 139 9.50 12.96 -7.66
N VAL A 140 10.83 13.04 -7.49
CA VAL A 140 11.52 14.26 -7.03
C VAL A 140 11.42 15.38 -8.06
N GLU A 141 11.65 15.08 -9.35
CA GLU A 141 11.53 16.05 -10.44
C GLU A 141 10.11 16.65 -10.50
N LEU A 142 9.08 15.81 -10.36
CA LEU A 142 7.69 16.25 -10.36
C LEU A 142 7.31 17.07 -9.11
N ALA A 143 7.91 16.78 -7.96
CA ALA A 143 7.54 17.42 -6.71
C ALA A 143 8.17 18.79 -6.50
N GLY A 144 9.34 19.03 -7.10
CA GLY A 144 10.18 20.19 -6.82
C GLY A 144 10.46 20.35 -5.32
N GLU A 145 10.47 21.59 -4.83
CA GLU A 145 10.77 21.89 -3.41
C GLU A 145 9.81 21.21 -2.42
N LYS A 146 8.56 20.95 -2.84
CA LYS A 146 7.49 20.41 -1.97
C LYS A 146 7.63 18.91 -1.66
N GLY A 147 8.53 18.19 -2.33
CA GLY A 147 8.65 16.73 -2.27
C GLY A 147 9.57 16.17 -1.20
N ALA A 148 9.45 16.58 0.06
CA ALA A 148 10.34 16.08 1.13
C ALA A 148 10.33 14.54 1.25
N ILE A 149 9.15 13.92 1.14
CA ILE A 149 8.99 12.46 1.15
C ILE A 149 9.69 11.82 -0.06
N ALA A 150 9.43 12.34 -1.26
CA ALA A 150 10.05 11.82 -2.49
C ALA A 150 11.58 11.90 -2.43
N ARG A 151 12.14 13.00 -1.93
CA ARG A 151 13.60 13.14 -1.75
C ARG A 151 14.14 12.15 -0.73
N THR A 152 13.43 11.96 0.40
CA THR A 152 13.85 10.99 1.42
C THR A 152 13.89 9.59 0.83
N ASN A 153 12.84 9.17 0.14
CA ASN A 153 12.79 7.86 -0.50
C ASN A 153 13.86 7.68 -1.58
N ALA A 154 14.10 8.71 -2.41
CA ALA A 154 15.15 8.67 -3.43
C ALA A 154 16.55 8.49 -2.83
N VAL A 155 16.86 9.21 -1.73
CA VAL A 155 18.14 9.07 -1.02
C VAL A 155 18.30 7.67 -0.45
N MET A 156 17.24 7.11 0.16
CA MET A 156 17.29 5.75 0.72
C MET A 156 17.48 4.68 -0.36
N ALA A 157 16.80 4.83 -1.49
CA ALA A 157 16.96 3.91 -2.62
C ALA A 157 18.37 3.96 -3.21
N GLY A 158 18.93 5.16 -3.39
CA GLY A 158 20.31 5.33 -3.88
C GLY A 158 21.37 4.78 -2.92
N ALA A 159 21.20 4.98 -1.61
CA ALA A 159 22.11 4.43 -0.60
C ALA A 159 22.11 2.88 -0.61
N SER A 160 20.94 2.28 -0.85
CA SER A 160 20.80 0.82 -0.90
C SER A 160 21.43 0.21 -2.14
N GLN A 161 21.35 0.89 -3.30
CA GLN A 161 22.04 0.47 -4.53
C GLN A 161 23.57 0.46 -4.38
N LEU A 162 24.12 1.47 -3.71
CA LEU A 162 25.57 1.55 -3.45
C LEU A 162 26.04 0.45 -2.49
N ALA A 163 25.21 0.05 -1.53
CA ALA A 163 25.53 -1.03 -0.59
C ALA A 163 25.51 -2.42 -1.25
N SER A 164 24.68 -2.64 -2.28
CA SER A 164 24.62 -3.90 -3.02
C SER A 164 25.68 -4.08 -4.11
N ALA A 165 26.41 -3.00 -4.46
CA ALA A 165 27.40 -3.00 -5.53
C ALA A 165 28.85 -3.29 -5.07
N ASN A 166 29.08 -3.45 -3.75
CA ASN A 166 30.36 -3.79 -3.13
C ASN A 166 30.34 -5.20 -2.53
#